data_AF-A0A944AGZ2-F1
#
_entry.id   AF-A0A944AGZ2-F1
#
_cell.length_a   1.000
_cell.length_b   1.000
_cell.length_c   1.000
_cell.angle_alpha   90.00
_cell.angle_beta   90.00
_cell.angle_gamma   90.00
#
_symmetry.space_group_name_H-M   'P 1'
#
loop_
_entity.id
_entity.type
_entity.pdbx_description
1 polymer ?
#
loop_
_entity_poly.entity_id
_entity_poly.type
_entity_poly.pdbx_seq_one_letter_code
_entity_poly.pdbx_strand_id
1 'polypeptide(L)'
;MKIVFLDAATLGATSLEPIARLGELQCWQNSTPEEALERVADAEVLIVNKIRVTDELLSRAPKLQLLCEAATGVNNIDLEAARRRGITVRNVAGYSTDSVVQITFTQLLRLVCDSSRFDSYVKSGDYSRSGLFTEVSSPFRMLAGRTIGIIGLGNIGSRVAKVAEAFGMKVIWYSTSGTAHSSDYPCVGLDELLSRSDVVSVHCPLNARTRNLIGRRELGLMKPEAILMNMARGGIIDEAALSEAVGEGRIYGAAVDVFTAEPLPADNPLLHCRRPERLLLSPHIAWAGCDALDKLVRGIADNIIAERLRREMEKELRDDILPFWEKRMADGDGSFIGRIDGRGNALPDSPKGGILNARILWTAAAAAKAGFDSGAMADRALDVIRKHFIDREFGGSYWSLDASNRVLEDKKQFYSIAFTVYALAQMYDHCGDPAVLDEACALYRCIEEHSHDRSLGGWTEACTRDWRPIEDMRLSEKDRNDKLTMNTHLHILEAYTGLYRVWKDEGLAENLRELILIFLERIMQEDGHLALFFAEDWTPSCSTVSYGHDIECSWLLAEA
;
A
#
# COMPACT_ATOMS: atom_id res chain seq x y z
N MET A 1 8.69 20.15 16.03
CA MET A 1 9.17 18.96 15.32
C MET A 1 10.55 19.24 14.76
N LYS A 2 11.57 18.63 15.36
CA LYS A 2 12.96 18.70 14.88
C LYS A 2 13.26 17.53 13.92
N ILE A 3 13.66 17.87 12.70
CA ILE A 3 13.97 16.92 11.62
C ILE A 3 15.47 16.98 11.36
N VAL A 4 16.16 15.85 11.44
CA VAL A 4 17.60 15.76 11.18
C VAL A 4 17.86 14.89 9.96
N PHE A 5 18.64 15.39 9.01
CA PHE A 5 19.12 14.61 7.86
C PHE A 5 20.65 14.46 7.95
N LEU A 6 21.15 13.22 8.07
CA LEU A 6 22.56 12.95 8.34
C LEU A 6 23.48 12.96 7.10
N ASP A 7 22.95 12.81 5.90
CA ASP A 7 23.72 12.63 4.67
C ASP A 7 23.05 13.28 3.45
N ALA A 8 22.64 14.54 3.61
CA ALA A 8 21.91 15.32 2.62
C ALA A 8 22.66 15.53 1.29
N ALA A 9 24.00 15.44 1.27
CA ALA A 9 24.77 15.55 0.02
C ALA A 9 24.39 14.47 -1.01
N THR A 10 23.84 13.34 -0.55
CA THR A 10 23.36 12.26 -1.43
C THR A 10 22.19 12.67 -2.33
N LEU A 11 21.46 13.74 -2.01
CA LEU A 11 20.40 14.31 -2.85
C LEU A 11 20.88 15.48 -3.72
N GLY A 12 22.19 15.78 -3.70
CA GLY A 12 22.76 16.87 -4.49
C GLY A 12 22.13 18.23 -4.17
N ALA A 13 21.71 18.95 -5.22
CA ALA A 13 21.12 20.29 -5.10
C ALA A 13 19.58 20.28 -5.05
N THR A 14 18.95 19.11 -4.88
CA THR A 14 17.48 19.01 -4.84
C THR A 14 16.90 19.80 -3.67
N SER A 15 15.84 20.55 -3.94
CA SER A 15 15.16 21.34 -2.91
C SER A 15 14.52 20.44 -1.85
N LEU A 16 14.86 20.66 -0.57
CA LEU A 16 14.25 19.98 0.58
C LEU A 16 13.07 20.76 1.18
N GLU A 17 12.57 21.75 0.45
CA GLU A 17 11.54 22.66 0.92
C GLU A 17 10.23 21.99 1.38
N PRO A 18 9.72 20.93 0.71
CA PRO A 18 8.56 20.19 1.20
C PRO A 18 8.75 19.61 2.61
N ILE A 19 9.98 19.23 2.97
CA ILE A 19 10.33 18.70 4.29
C ILE A 19 10.53 19.86 5.28
N ALA A 20 11.22 20.92 4.87
CA ALA A 20 11.50 22.09 5.71
C ALA A 20 10.22 22.82 6.17
N ARG A 21 9.13 22.75 5.41
CA ARG A 21 7.82 23.31 5.82
C ARG A 21 7.17 22.56 6.99
N LEU A 22 7.61 21.35 7.30
CA LEU A 22 6.98 20.49 8.32
C LEU A 22 7.60 20.68 9.72
N GLY A 23 8.77 21.31 9.83
CA GLY A 23 9.46 21.49 11.10
C GLY A 23 10.83 22.15 10.95
N GLU A 24 11.60 22.16 12.03
CA GLU A 24 12.99 22.65 12.02
C GLU A 24 13.87 21.59 11.35
N LEU A 25 14.24 21.81 10.09
CA LEU A 25 15.10 20.91 9.32
C LEU A 25 16.58 21.26 9.50
N GLN A 26 17.34 20.32 10.06
CA GLN A 26 18.79 20.39 10.17
C GLN A 26 19.44 19.35 9.24
N CYS A 27 20.17 19.82 8.25
CA CYS A 27 20.84 18.97 7.27
C CYS A 27 22.36 18.95 7.46
N TRP A 28 22.93 17.75 7.47
CA TRP A 28 24.36 17.50 7.43
C TRP A 28 24.72 16.95 6.04
N GLN A 29 25.76 17.48 5.42
CA GLN A 29 26.17 17.02 4.09
C GLN A 29 26.60 15.55 4.13
N ASN A 30 27.35 15.17 5.16
CA ASN A 30 27.67 13.78 5.49
C ASN A 30 27.91 13.66 7.01
N SER A 31 27.83 12.46 7.55
CA SER A 31 28.11 12.17 8.97
C SER A 31 29.03 10.96 9.11
N THR A 32 30.08 11.07 9.93
CA THR A 32 30.77 9.86 10.42
C THR A 32 29.89 9.11 11.43
N PRO A 33 30.18 7.84 11.76
CA PRO A 33 29.47 7.13 12.83
C PRO A 33 29.46 7.91 14.14
N GLU A 34 30.59 8.51 14.54
CA GLU A 34 30.74 9.27 15.77
C GLU A 34 29.93 10.56 15.75
N GLU A 35 30.00 11.32 14.65
CA GLU A 35 29.21 12.55 14.48
C GLU A 35 27.71 12.26 14.50
N ALA A 36 27.29 11.15 13.87
CA ALA A 36 25.89 10.75 13.84
C ALA A 36 25.33 10.51 15.25
N LEU A 37 26.12 9.96 16.19
CA LEU A 37 25.70 9.75 17.58
C LEU A 37 25.35 11.06 18.30
N GLU A 38 26.04 12.16 17.97
CA GLU A 38 25.78 13.47 18.58
C GLU A 38 24.59 14.19 17.91
N ARG A 39 24.51 14.09 16.58
CA ARG A 39 23.53 14.82 15.75
C ARG A 39 22.09 14.36 15.93
N VAL A 40 21.87 13.16 16.47
CA VAL A 40 20.52 12.57 16.62
C VAL A 40 19.89 12.82 18.00
N ALA A 41 20.60 13.44 18.94
CA ALA A 41 20.21 13.54 20.34
C ALA A 41 18.81 14.14 20.58
N ASP A 42 18.40 15.08 19.74
CA ASP A 42 17.11 15.77 19.84
C ASP A 42 16.23 15.63 18.60
N ALA A 43 16.56 14.69 17.70
CA ALA A 43 15.76 14.39 16.53
C ALA A 43 14.41 13.76 16.92
N GLU A 44 13.31 14.32 16.42
CA GLU A 44 11.98 13.68 16.44
C GLU A 44 11.75 12.88 15.16
N VAL A 45 12.29 13.39 14.05
CA VAL A 45 12.35 12.71 12.76
C VAL A 45 13.82 12.64 12.32
N LEU A 46 14.26 11.45 11.93
CA LEU A 46 15.58 11.20 11.37
C LEU A 46 15.43 10.81 9.89
N ILE A 47 16.21 11.43 9.02
CA ILE A 47 16.32 11.12 7.60
C ILE A 47 17.74 10.61 7.35
N VAL A 48 17.86 9.48 6.66
CA VAL A 48 19.14 8.88 6.24
C VAL A 48 19.02 8.33 4.81
N ASN A 49 20.13 8.19 4.09
CA ASN A 49 20.16 7.55 2.76
C ASN A 49 21.17 6.38 2.67
N LYS A 50 22.35 6.57 3.25
CA LYS A 50 23.50 5.65 3.19
C LYS A 50 24.15 5.46 4.56
N ILE A 51 23.90 6.36 5.52
CA ILE A 51 24.34 6.18 6.90
C ILE A 51 23.76 4.89 7.48
N ARG A 52 24.64 4.10 8.11
CA ARG A 52 24.27 2.89 8.83
C ARG A 52 23.63 3.27 10.17
N VAL A 53 22.38 2.87 10.37
CA VAL A 53 21.61 3.10 11.59
C VAL A 53 21.65 1.84 12.44
N THR A 54 22.51 1.86 13.46
CA THR A 54 22.71 0.76 14.41
C THR A 54 21.86 0.93 15.67
N ASP A 55 21.74 -0.13 16.48
CA ASP A 55 21.13 -0.07 17.81
C ASP A 55 21.78 1.01 18.71
N GLU A 56 23.10 1.19 18.58
CA GLU A 56 23.86 2.24 19.27
C GLU A 56 23.41 3.64 18.84
N LEU A 57 23.28 3.90 17.54
CA LEU A 57 22.80 5.19 17.04
C LEU A 57 21.38 5.49 17.52
N LEU A 58 20.48 4.50 17.44
CA LEU A 58 19.12 4.63 17.92
C LEU A 58 19.05 4.85 19.44
N SER A 59 19.99 4.30 20.21
CA SER A 59 20.07 4.53 21.66
C SER A 59 20.38 5.99 22.03
N ARG A 60 21.01 6.75 21.11
CA ARG A 60 21.35 8.15 21.29
C ARG A 60 20.25 9.10 20.86
N ALA A 61 19.13 8.60 20.33
CA ALA A 61 18.02 9.39 19.82
C ALA A 61 16.73 9.18 20.64
N PRO A 62 16.68 9.60 21.93
CA PRO A 62 15.57 9.26 22.83
C PRO A 62 14.22 9.88 22.45
N LYS A 63 14.21 10.91 21.61
CA LYS A 63 13.00 11.59 21.12
C LYS A 63 12.54 11.08 19.75
N LEU A 64 13.31 10.18 19.13
CA LEU A 64 13.07 9.75 17.77
C LEU A 64 11.76 8.97 17.67
N GLN A 65 10.89 9.42 16.77
CA GLN A 65 9.57 8.85 16.55
C GLN A 65 9.45 8.23 15.16
N LEU A 66 10.14 8.83 14.18
CA LEU A 66 10.11 8.43 12.78
C LEU A 66 11.51 8.42 12.18
N LEU A 67 11.87 7.32 11.54
CA LEU A 67 13.06 7.19 10.72
C LEU A 67 12.63 7.04 9.25
N CYS A 68 12.97 8.04 8.43
CA CYS A 68 12.74 8.06 7.00
C CYS A 68 14.02 7.66 6.24
N GLU A 69 13.96 6.56 5.51
CA GLU A 69 14.97 6.19 4.53
C GLU A 69 14.70 6.95 3.21
N ALA A 70 15.67 7.77 2.79
CA ALA A 70 15.67 8.50 1.53
C ALA A 70 16.06 7.59 0.34
N ALA A 71 15.50 6.37 0.34
CA ALA A 71 15.66 5.36 -0.69
C ALA A 71 14.53 4.33 -0.59
N THR A 72 14.52 3.34 -1.48
CA THR A 72 13.63 2.18 -1.36
C THR A 72 14.23 1.07 -0.49
N GLY A 73 15.56 0.89 -0.49
CA GLY A 73 16.21 -0.16 0.31
C GLY A 73 16.52 0.34 1.71
N VAL A 74 16.26 -0.47 2.74
CA VAL A 74 16.48 -0.14 4.17
C VAL A 74 17.61 -0.98 4.79
N ASN A 75 18.51 -1.52 3.97
CA ASN A 75 19.55 -2.48 4.39
C ASN A 75 20.57 -1.90 5.39
N ASN A 76 20.67 -0.57 5.43
CA ASN A 76 21.50 0.22 6.33
C ASN A 76 20.87 0.38 7.73
N ILE A 77 19.61 0.00 7.93
CA ILE A 77 18.86 0.21 9.18
C ILE A 77 18.65 -1.10 9.93
N ASP A 78 18.98 -1.11 11.23
CA ASP A 78 18.57 -2.17 12.16
C ASP A 78 17.08 -2.03 12.51
N LEU A 79 16.23 -2.67 11.71
CA LEU A 79 14.78 -2.63 11.85
C LEU A 79 14.29 -3.22 13.18
N GLU A 80 14.96 -4.24 13.71
CA GLU A 80 14.60 -4.85 14.99
C GLU A 80 14.91 -3.92 16.16
N ALA A 81 16.05 -3.22 16.12
CA ALA A 81 16.40 -2.19 17.09
C ALA A 81 15.41 -1.01 17.09
N ALA A 82 14.97 -0.57 15.90
CA ALA A 82 13.96 0.46 15.76
C ALA A 82 12.61 0.00 16.34
N ARG A 83 12.17 -1.23 16.01
CA ARG A 83 10.92 -1.81 16.50
C ARG A 83 10.89 -1.92 18.03
N ARG A 84 11.98 -2.41 18.65
CA ARG A 84 12.09 -2.51 20.12
C ARG A 84 11.94 -1.16 20.84
N ARG A 85 12.24 -0.05 20.16
CA ARG A 85 12.14 1.32 20.70
C ARG A 85 10.85 2.04 20.31
N GLY A 86 9.94 1.38 19.58
CA GLY A 86 8.72 2.01 19.09
C GLY A 86 8.95 3.09 18.03
N ILE A 87 10.06 3.00 17.28
CA ILE A 87 10.41 3.94 16.22
C ILE A 87 9.82 3.41 14.92
N THR A 88 8.96 4.22 14.28
CA THR A 88 8.40 3.90 12.97
C THR A 88 9.48 4.08 11.91
N VAL A 89 9.67 3.10 11.03
CA VAL A 89 10.60 3.21 9.88
C VAL A 89 9.78 3.28 8.60
N ARG A 90 10.04 4.27 7.76
CA ARG A 90 9.41 4.43 6.44
C ARG A 90 10.47 4.66 5.37
N ASN A 91 10.25 4.08 4.19
CA ASN A 91 11.08 4.31 3.01
C ASN A 91 10.25 5.02 1.93
N VAL A 92 10.86 5.32 0.79
CA VAL A 92 10.11 5.76 -0.40
C VAL A 92 10.27 4.71 -1.49
N ALA A 93 9.17 4.01 -1.78
CA ALA A 93 9.12 3.01 -2.84
C ALA A 93 8.66 3.64 -4.17
N GLY A 94 9.13 3.10 -5.29
CA GLY A 94 8.63 3.42 -6.64
C GLY A 94 9.11 4.76 -7.23
N TYR A 95 9.69 5.66 -6.43
CA TYR A 95 10.10 7.01 -6.87
C TYR A 95 11.09 7.02 -8.06
N SER A 96 11.96 6.02 -8.14
CA SER A 96 13.07 5.94 -9.10
C SER A 96 12.81 5.01 -10.29
N THR A 97 11.62 4.42 -10.41
CA THR A 97 11.32 3.38 -11.42
C THR A 97 11.70 3.81 -12.83
N ASP A 98 11.20 4.97 -13.28
CA ASP A 98 11.48 5.47 -14.63
C ASP A 98 12.94 5.93 -14.79
N SER A 99 13.55 6.47 -13.75
CA SER A 99 14.97 6.87 -13.75
C SER A 99 15.88 5.66 -13.99
N VAL A 100 15.65 4.57 -13.24
CA VAL A 100 16.44 3.34 -13.38
C VAL A 100 16.24 2.73 -14.76
N VAL A 101 15.01 2.72 -15.28
CA VAL A 101 14.71 2.25 -16.65
C VAL A 101 15.45 3.09 -17.68
N GLN A 102 15.43 4.42 -17.55
CA GLN A 102 16.14 5.31 -18.46
C GLN A 102 17.64 5.05 -18.47
N ILE A 103 18.27 4.88 -17.30
CA ILE A 103 19.70 4.59 -17.21
C ILE A 103 20.03 3.18 -17.72
N THR A 104 19.16 2.20 -17.46
CA THR A 104 19.24 0.83 -18.01
C THR A 104 19.38 0.87 -19.54
N PHE A 105 18.47 1.56 -20.24
CA PHE A 105 18.54 1.67 -21.70
C PHE A 105 19.61 2.64 -22.20
N THR A 106 19.95 3.67 -21.44
CA THR A 106 21.08 4.56 -21.78
C THR A 106 22.39 3.78 -21.87
N GLN A 107 22.67 2.94 -20.87
CA GLN A 107 23.88 2.13 -20.84
C GLN A 107 23.85 1.03 -21.90
N LEU A 108 22.69 0.38 -22.10
CA LEU A 108 22.51 -0.62 -23.16
C LEU A 108 22.77 -0.01 -24.54
N LEU A 109 22.12 1.12 -24.87
CA LEU A 109 22.27 1.82 -26.14
C LEU A 109 23.71 2.32 -26.33
N ARG A 110 24.40 2.75 -25.27
CA ARG A 110 25.82 3.11 -25.36
C ARG A 110 26.68 1.91 -25.78
N LEU A 111 26.43 0.72 -25.25
CA LEU A 111 27.16 -0.49 -25.63
C LEU A 111 26.86 -0.96 -27.06
N VAL A 112 25.59 -0.87 -27.51
CA VAL A 112 25.20 -1.39 -28.83
C VAL A 112 25.37 -0.40 -29.98
N CYS A 113 25.21 0.91 -29.73
CA CYS A 113 25.32 1.97 -30.73
C CYS A 113 26.71 2.59 -30.83
N ASP A 114 27.50 2.54 -29.74
CA ASP A 114 28.84 3.14 -29.66
C ASP A 114 28.88 4.61 -30.13
N SER A 115 27.83 5.36 -29.77
CA SER A 115 27.61 6.74 -30.24
C SER A 115 28.77 7.67 -29.85
N SER A 116 29.39 7.45 -28.69
CA SER A 116 30.55 8.23 -28.24
C SER A 116 31.75 8.09 -29.17
N ARG A 117 32.01 6.89 -29.71
CA ARG A 117 33.11 6.68 -30.67
C ARG A 117 32.83 7.39 -31.98
N PHE A 118 31.61 7.26 -32.52
CA PHE A 118 31.24 7.94 -33.76
C PHE A 118 31.26 9.47 -33.62
N ASP A 119 30.76 10.01 -32.51
CA ASP A 119 30.87 11.43 -32.19
C ASP A 119 32.33 11.90 -32.15
N SER A 120 33.20 11.14 -31.47
CA SER A 120 34.63 11.43 -31.39
C SER A 120 35.31 11.39 -32.76
N TYR A 121 34.97 10.40 -33.61
CA TYR A 121 35.51 10.24 -34.96
C TYR A 121 35.14 11.39 -35.90
N VAL A 122 33.94 11.95 -35.74
CA VAL A 122 33.52 13.14 -36.49
C VAL A 122 34.24 14.38 -35.96
N LYS A 123 34.27 14.58 -34.65
CA LYS A 123 34.89 15.76 -34.01
C LYS A 123 36.42 15.81 -34.14
N SER A 124 37.09 14.67 -34.26
CA SER A 124 38.54 14.58 -34.55
C SER A 124 38.88 14.98 -36.00
N GLY A 125 37.86 15.11 -36.87
CA GLY A 125 38.01 15.33 -38.30
C GLY A 125 38.46 14.07 -39.07
N ASP A 126 38.54 12.90 -38.44
CA ASP A 126 38.88 11.65 -39.13
C ASP A 126 37.86 11.32 -40.21
N TYR A 127 36.57 11.56 -39.93
CA TYR A 127 35.53 11.38 -40.93
C TYR A 127 35.77 12.23 -42.19
N SER A 128 36.11 13.52 -42.02
CA SER A 128 36.43 14.41 -43.15
C SER A 128 37.68 13.97 -43.91
N ARG A 129 38.66 13.37 -43.23
CA ARG A 129 39.89 12.84 -43.84
C ARG A 129 39.69 11.48 -44.52
N SER A 130 38.65 10.74 -44.17
CA SER A 130 38.41 9.38 -44.67
C SER A 130 38.20 9.31 -46.18
N GLY A 131 37.65 10.39 -46.78
CA GLY A 131 37.25 10.41 -48.18
C GLY A 131 36.03 9.52 -48.51
N LEU A 132 35.39 8.92 -47.50
CA LEU A 132 34.22 8.06 -47.65
C LEU A 132 32.94 8.80 -47.26
N PHE A 133 31.81 8.44 -47.90
CA PHE A 133 30.48 8.96 -47.55
C PHE A 133 29.95 8.44 -46.21
N THR A 134 30.51 7.35 -45.68
CA THR A 134 30.01 6.70 -44.47
C THR A 134 31.13 5.95 -43.76
N GLU A 135 31.05 5.85 -42.44
CA GLU A 135 31.98 5.08 -41.61
C GLU A 135 31.30 3.79 -41.11
N VAL A 136 31.55 2.68 -41.80
CA VAL A 136 30.93 1.37 -41.54
C VAL A 136 31.92 0.30 -41.11
N SER A 137 33.15 0.68 -40.74
CA SER A 137 34.20 -0.25 -40.28
C SER A 137 33.82 -1.03 -39.02
N SER A 138 32.91 -0.47 -38.20
CA SER A 138 32.36 -1.10 -37.00
C SER A 138 30.87 -0.78 -36.89
N PRO A 139 29.98 -1.53 -37.59
CA PRO A 139 28.54 -1.33 -37.55
C PRO A 139 27.98 -1.49 -36.13
N PHE A 140 26.93 -0.74 -35.82
CA PHE A 140 26.23 -0.87 -34.54
C PHE A 140 25.35 -2.14 -34.49
N ARG A 141 25.00 -2.58 -33.28
CA ARG A 141 24.14 -3.74 -33.04
C ARG A 141 22.69 -3.32 -32.88
N MET A 142 21.78 -4.00 -33.58
CA MET A 142 20.34 -3.79 -33.41
C MET A 142 19.76 -4.61 -32.25
N LEU A 143 18.79 -4.03 -31.55
CA LEU A 143 18.02 -4.70 -30.49
C LEU A 143 16.82 -5.50 -31.05
N ALA A 144 16.21 -5.05 -32.15
CA ALA A 144 15.02 -5.70 -32.71
C ALA A 144 15.29 -7.19 -33.02
N GLY A 145 14.37 -8.05 -32.59
CA GLY A 145 14.46 -9.51 -32.72
C GLY A 145 15.37 -10.22 -31.72
N ARG A 146 16.14 -9.47 -30.90
CA ARG A 146 16.98 -10.01 -29.82
C ARG A 146 16.17 -10.34 -28.59
N THR A 147 16.71 -11.19 -27.71
CA THR A 147 16.08 -11.59 -26.46
C THR A 147 16.68 -10.84 -25.27
N ILE A 148 15.85 -10.20 -24.45
CA ILE A 148 16.23 -9.71 -23.13
C ILE A 148 15.73 -10.67 -22.04
N GLY A 149 16.64 -11.06 -21.15
CA GLY A 149 16.35 -11.85 -19.96
C GLY A 149 16.34 -10.96 -18.73
N ILE A 150 15.22 -10.91 -18.02
CA ILE A 150 15.07 -10.07 -16.84
C ILE A 150 15.12 -10.94 -15.58
N ILE A 151 16.12 -10.69 -14.73
CA ILE A 151 16.23 -11.35 -13.42
C ILE A 151 15.47 -10.50 -12.40
N GLY A 152 14.27 -10.95 -12.02
CA GLY A 152 13.33 -10.21 -11.16
C GLY A 152 12.39 -9.29 -11.93
N LEU A 153 11.11 -9.68 -11.99
CA LEU A 153 10.05 -8.94 -12.71
C LEU A 153 9.15 -8.15 -11.74
N GLY A 154 9.76 -7.33 -10.87
CA GLY A 154 9.03 -6.34 -10.04
C GLY A 154 8.74 -5.04 -10.81
N ASN A 155 8.40 -3.95 -10.13
CA ASN A 155 8.05 -2.67 -10.77
C ASN A 155 9.07 -2.21 -11.84
N ILE A 156 10.37 -2.22 -11.50
CA ILE A 156 11.44 -1.84 -12.43
C ILE A 156 11.57 -2.86 -13.55
N GLY A 157 11.64 -4.16 -13.22
CA GLY A 157 11.78 -5.24 -14.20
C GLY A 157 10.64 -5.25 -15.23
N SER A 158 9.39 -5.10 -14.78
CA SER A 158 8.22 -5.01 -15.64
C SER A 158 8.25 -3.77 -16.54
N ARG A 159 8.76 -2.64 -16.04
CA ARG A 159 8.91 -1.43 -16.86
C ARG A 159 10.02 -1.59 -17.90
N VAL A 160 11.13 -2.23 -17.55
CA VAL A 160 12.21 -2.58 -18.48
C VAL A 160 11.73 -3.53 -19.56
N ALA A 161 10.92 -4.54 -19.21
CA ALA A 161 10.29 -5.45 -20.17
C ALA A 161 9.46 -4.70 -21.23
N LYS A 162 8.54 -3.83 -20.78
CA LYS A 162 7.69 -3.03 -21.66
C LYS A 162 8.48 -2.13 -22.61
N VAL A 163 9.56 -1.51 -22.13
CA VAL A 163 10.43 -0.68 -22.99
C VAL A 163 11.23 -1.53 -23.96
N ALA A 164 11.71 -2.72 -23.55
CA ALA A 164 12.41 -3.64 -24.44
C ALA A 164 11.52 -4.13 -25.58
N GLU A 165 10.24 -4.41 -25.32
CA GLU A 165 9.25 -4.72 -26.36
C GLU A 165 9.08 -3.58 -27.36
N ALA A 166 9.07 -2.33 -26.90
CA ALA A 166 9.00 -1.16 -27.78
C ALA A 166 10.23 -1.04 -28.71
N PHE A 167 11.38 -1.58 -28.30
CA PHE A 167 12.57 -1.74 -29.17
C PHE A 167 12.51 -2.99 -30.07
N GLY A 168 11.42 -3.76 -30.02
CA GLY A 168 11.23 -4.98 -30.80
C GLY A 168 11.95 -6.21 -30.24
N MET A 169 12.33 -6.20 -28.96
CA MET A 169 12.97 -7.35 -28.29
C MET A 169 11.94 -8.38 -27.84
N LYS A 170 12.36 -9.65 -27.77
CA LYS A 170 11.64 -10.71 -27.08
C LYS A 170 11.99 -10.66 -25.59
N VAL A 171 11.01 -10.78 -24.71
CA VAL A 171 11.24 -10.77 -23.26
C VAL A 171 11.07 -12.17 -22.70
N ILE A 172 12.02 -12.58 -21.84
CA ILE A 172 11.90 -13.71 -20.92
C ILE A 172 12.34 -13.26 -19.53
N TRP A 173 11.90 -13.93 -18.47
CA TRP A 173 12.29 -13.54 -17.12
C TRP A 173 12.49 -14.72 -16.18
N TYR A 174 13.21 -14.48 -15.09
CA TYR A 174 13.49 -15.44 -14.04
C TYR A 174 13.03 -14.88 -12.68
N SER A 175 12.29 -15.70 -11.94
CA SER A 175 11.83 -15.39 -10.58
C SER A 175 12.86 -15.82 -9.54
N THR A 176 13.39 -14.86 -8.77
CA THR A 176 14.32 -15.16 -7.66
C THR A 176 13.62 -15.64 -6.39
N SER A 177 12.30 -15.40 -6.25
CA SER A 177 11.48 -15.96 -5.17
C SER A 177 11.04 -17.40 -5.45
N GLY A 178 11.06 -17.82 -6.72
CA GLY A 178 10.57 -19.12 -7.18
C GLY A 178 9.08 -19.12 -7.54
N THR A 179 8.40 -17.98 -7.44
CA THR A 179 6.98 -17.83 -7.77
C THR A 179 6.82 -17.03 -9.06
N ALA A 180 6.11 -17.57 -10.05
CA ALA A 180 5.77 -16.85 -11.27
C ALA A 180 4.52 -15.99 -11.02
N HIS A 181 4.71 -14.70 -10.74
CA HIS A 181 3.62 -13.77 -10.40
C HIS A 181 3.09 -12.96 -11.59
N SER A 182 3.60 -13.19 -12.81
CA SER A 182 3.13 -12.55 -14.03
C SER A 182 3.08 -13.56 -15.18
N SER A 183 2.03 -13.46 -15.98
CA SER A 183 1.82 -14.20 -17.23
C SER A 183 2.12 -13.37 -18.48
N ASP A 184 2.52 -12.11 -18.33
CA ASP A 184 2.75 -11.19 -19.46
C ASP A 184 3.95 -11.64 -20.31
N TYR A 185 4.94 -12.28 -19.66
CA TYR A 185 6.16 -12.75 -20.29
C TYR A 185 6.50 -14.18 -19.83
N PRO A 186 7.11 -15.02 -20.68
CA PRO A 186 7.55 -16.35 -20.30
C PRO A 186 8.54 -16.34 -19.12
N CYS A 187 8.17 -17.02 -18.04
CA CYS A 187 9.04 -17.29 -16.90
C CYS A 187 9.84 -18.57 -17.15
N VAL A 188 11.17 -18.50 -17.11
CA VAL A 188 12.08 -19.63 -17.40
C VAL A 188 13.10 -19.81 -16.28
N GLY A 189 13.80 -20.96 -16.25
CA GLY A 189 14.90 -21.19 -15.32
C GLY A 189 16.12 -20.29 -15.60
N LEU A 190 16.99 -20.10 -14.60
CA LEU A 190 18.17 -19.22 -14.73
C LEU A 190 19.10 -19.64 -15.88
N ASP A 191 19.48 -20.90 -15.96
CA ASP A 191 20.39 -21.40 -17.01
C ASP A 191 19.78 -21.23 -18.42
N GLU A 192 18.46 -21.42 -18.54
CA GLU A 192 17.72 -21.17 -19.78
C GLU A 192 17.68 -19.67 -20.13
N LEU A 193 17.46 -18.80 -19.15
CA LEU A 193 17.51 -17.36 -19.33
C LEU A 193 18.88 -16.93 -19.86
N LEU A 194 19.96 -17.37 -19.21
CA LEU A 194 21.33 -16.97 -19.55
C LEU A 194 21.73 -17.42 -20.95
N SER A 195 21.39 -18.65 -21.33
CA SER A 195 21.74 -19.21 -22.65
C SER A 195 20.90 -18.65 -23.80
N ARG A 196 19.65 -18.21 -23.54
CA ARG A 196 18.76 -17.66 -24.57
C ARG A 196 18.92 -16.15 -24.76
N SER A 197 19.36 -15.42 -23.75
CA SER A 197 19.38 -13.97 -23.77
C SER A 197 20.58 -13.37 -24.51
N ASP A 198 20.30 -12.33 -25.29
CA ASP A 198 21.32 -11.44 -25.86
C ASP A 198 21.61 -10.26 -24.91
N VAL A 199 20.66 -9.92 -24.04
CA VAL A 199 20.84 -8.96 -22.94
C VAL A 199 20.28 -9.58 -21.67
N VAL A 200 21.01 -9.53 -20.56
CA VAL A 200 20.54 -9.94 -19.24
C VAL A 200 20.51 -8.71 -18.34
N SER A 201 19.37 -8.38 -17.75
CA SER A 201 19.22 -7.22 -16.86
C SER A 201 18.73 -7.65 -15.47
N VAL A 202 19.46 -7.26 -14.43
CA VAL A 202 19.19 -7.63 -13.04
C VAL A 202 18.37 -6.54 -12.34
N HIS A 203 17.21 -6.93 -11.80
CA HIS A 203 16.25 -6.07 -11.08
C HIS A 203 15.66 -6.78 -9.85
N CYS A 204 16.46 -7.59 -9.16
CA CYS A 204 16.05 -8.35 -7.97
C CYS A 204 16.77 -7.86 -6.70
N PRO A 205 16.21 -8.07 -5.50
CA PRO A 205 16.89 -7.71 -4.25
C PRO A 205 18.09 -8.62 -3.97
N LEU A 206 19.08 -8.11 -3.24
CA LEU A 206 20.18 -8.92 -2.69
C LEU A 206 19.71 -9.65 -1.43
N ASN A 207 19.80 -10.97 -1.43
CA ASN A 207 19.49 -11.85 -0.29
C ASN A 207 20.34 -13.14 -0.38
N ALA A 208 20.07 -14.11 0.50
CA ALA A 208 20.82 -15.38 0.52
C ALA A 208 20.73 -16.18 -0.79
N ARG A 209 19.63 -16.06 -1.55
CA ARG A 209 19.43 -16.76 -2.84
C ARG A 209 20.04 -16.04 -4.03
N THR A 210 20.24 -14.72 -3.94
CA THR A 210 20.73 -13.89 -5.06
C THR A 210 22.17 -13.43 -4.87
N ARG A 211 22.79 -13.69 -3.71
CA ARG A 211 24.21 -13.43 -3.46
C ARG A 211 25.07 -14.27 -4.40
N ASN A 212 25.90 -13.60 -5.20
CA ASN A 212 26.72 -14.19 -6.27
C ASN A 212 25.91 -15.12 -7.19
N LEU A 213 24.65 -14.74 -7.48
CA LEU A 213 23.79 -15.46 -8.41
C LEU A 213 24.43 -15.65 -9.78
N ILE A 214 25.17 -14.64 -10.24
CA ILE A 214 25.92 -14.69 -11.49
C ILE A 214 27.41 -14.74 -11.17
N GLY A 215 27.97 -15.95 -11.18
CA GLY A 215 29.41 -16.20 -11.03
C GLY A 215 30.05 -16.64 -12.33
N ARG A 216 31.24 -17.25 -12.22
CA ARG A 216 32.01 -17.76 -13.36
C ARG A 216 31.24 -18.80 -14.19
N ARG A 217 30.46 -19.67 -13.54
CA ARG A 217 29.65 -20.70 -14.21
C ARG A 217 28.57 -20.04 -15.06
N GLU A 218 27.80 -19.14 -14.46
CA GLU A 218 26.68 -18.45 -15.11
C GLU A 218 27.14 -17.57 -16.27
N LEU A 219 28.25 -16.85 -16.10
CA LEU A 219 28.88 -16.08 -17.19
C LEU A 219 29.33 -16.97 -18.35
N GLY A 220 29.69 -18.24 -18.09
CA GLY A 220 30.02 -19.23 -19.12
C GLY A 220 28.81 -19.80 -19.86
N LEU A 221 27.59 -19.64 -19.33
CA LEU A 221 26.35 -20.04 -20.01
C LEU A 221 25.83 -18.97 -20.97
N MET A 222 26.27 -17.72 -20.80
CA MET A 222 25.86 -16.61 -21.65
C MET A 222 26.47 -16.72 -23.05
N LYS A 223 25.80 -16.11 -24.03
CA LYS A 223 26.33 -16.02 -25.40
C LYS A 223 27.57 -15.12 -25.44
N PRO A 224 28.53 -15.38 -26.35
CA PRO A 224 29.67 -14.47 -26.58
C PRO A 224 29.25 -13.03 -26.91
N GLU A 225 28.09 -12.85 -27.56
CA GLU A 225 27.54 -11.55 -27.91
C GLU A 225 26.68 -10.92 -26.81
N ALA A 226 26.49 -11.60 -25.68
CA ALA A 226 25.57 -11.16 -24.64
C ALA A 226 26.08 -9.93 -23.87
N ILE A 227 25.15 -9.11 -23.41
CA ILE A 227 25.41 -7.97 -22.51
C ILE A 227 24.80 -8.27 -21.15
N LEU A 228 25.57 -8.09 -20.08
CA LEU A 228 25.07 -8.22 -18.69
C LEU A 228 24.92 -6.84 -18.04
N MET A 229 23.76 -6.59 -17.42
CA MET A 229 23.48 -5.31 -16.77
C MET A 229 23.04 -5.49 -15.32
N ASN A 230 23.60 -4.68 -14.42
CA ASN A 230 23.22 -4.66 -13.02
C ASN A 230 22.89 -3.24 -12.56
N MET A 231 21.59 -3.00 -12.39
CA MET A 231 21.02 -1.76 -11.85
C MET A 231 20.32 -2.02 -10.52
N ALA A 232 20.62 -3.16 -9.87
CA ALA A 232 19.93 -3.63 -8.68
C ALA A 232 20.78 -3.45 -7.42
N ARG A 233 21.67 -4.39 -7.13
CA ARG A 233 22.58 -4.35 -5.98
C ARG A 233 23.93 -4.98 -6.30
N GLY A 234 24.98 -4.47 -5.68
CA GLY A 234 26.28 -5.15 -5.63
C GLY A 234 26.18 -6.51 -4.96
N GLY A 235 27.14 -7.40 -5.24
CA GLY A 235 27.17 -8.75 -4.70
C GLY A 235 26.11 -9.72 -5.26
N ILE A 236 25.30 -9.31 -6.25
CA ILE A 236 24.49 -10.25 -7.05
C ILE A 236 25.34 -10.90 -8.16
N ILE A 237 26.26 -10.11 -8.72
CA ILE A 237 27.25 -10.56 -9.69
C ILE A 237 28.61 -10.61 -8.99
N ASP A 238 29.35 -11.70 -9.19
CA ASP A 238 30.75 -11.78 -8.79
C ASP A 238 31.58 -10.82 -9.66
N GLU A 239 32.09 -9.75 -9.05
CA GLU A 239 32.81 -8.67 -9.74
C GLU A 239 34.13 -9.12 -10.37
N ALA A 240 34.83 -10.09 -9.75
CA ALA A 240 36.07 -10.64 -10.29
C ALA A 240 35.78 -11.52 -11.51
N ALA A 241 34.75 -12.38 -11.41
CA ALA A 241 34.32 -13.20 -12.53
C ALA A 241 33.80 -12.34 -13.70
N LEU A 242 33.10 -11.24 -13.42
CA LEU A 242 32.63 -10.29 -14.43
C LEU A 242 33.79 -9.60 -15.14
N SER A 243 34.76 -9.06 -14.40
CA SER A 243 35.94 -8.41 -14.98
C SER A 243 36.71 -9.36 -15.90
N GLU A 244 36.90 -10.62 -15.48
CA GLU A 244 37.52 -11.63 -16.32
C GLU A 244 36.68 -11.94 -17.57
N ALA A 245 35.38 -12.20 -17.43
CA ALA A 245 34.53 -12.58 -18.55
C ALA A 245 34.48 -11.49 -19.63
N VAL A 246 34.41 -10.21 -19.24
CA VAL A 246 34.48 -9.10 -20.19
C VAL A 246 35.89 -8.96 -20.76
N GLY A 247 36.92 -9.02 -19.92
CA GLY A 247 38.32 -8.88 -20.33
C GLY A 247 38.79 -9.95 -21.32
N GLU A 248 38.28 -11.18 -21.21
CA GLU A 248 38.55 -12.29 -22.12
C GLU A 248 37.62 -12.32 -23.34
N GLY A 249 36.59 -11.47 -23.38
CA GLY A 249 35.58 -11.48 -24.44
C GLY A 249 34.66 -12.70 -24.41
N ARG A 250 34.47 -13.32 -23.24
CA ARG A 250 33.49 -14.39 -23.00
C ARG A 250 32.05 -13.90 -23.15
N ILE A 251 31.83 -12.62 -22.86
CA ILE A 251 30.60 -11.87 -23.18
C ILE A 251 30.99 -10.56 -23.89
N TYR A 252 30.03 -9.94 -24.57
CA TYR A 252 30.30 -8.75 -25.38
C TYR A 252 30.66 -7.55 -24.52
N GLY A 253 30.00 -7.41 -23.37
CA GLY A 253 30.24 -6.34 -22.42
C GLY A 253 29.28 -6.37 -21.24
N ALA A 254 29.44 -5.41 -20.34
CA ALA A 254 28.57 -5.24 -19.20
C ALA A 254 28.37 -3.78 -18.81
N ALA A 255 27.27 -3.48 -18.14
CA ALA A 255 26.98 -2.19 -17.54
C ALA A 255 26.56 -2.35 -16.08
N VAL A 256 27.28 -1.71 -15.16
CA VAL A 256 27.09 -1.87 -13.72
C VAL A 256 27.01 -0.51 -13.04
N ASP A 257 25.92 -0.27 -12.32
CA ASP A 257 25.72 0.95 -11.52
C ASP A 257 26.02 0.74 -10.02
N VAL A 258 26.12 -0.51 -9.57
CA VAL A 258 26.12 -0.89 -8.15
C VAL A 258 27.26 -1.85 -7.83
N PHE A 259 27.85 -1.72 -6.64
CA PHE A 259 29.07 -2.43 -6.26
C PHE A 259 28.94 -3.05 -4.86
N THR A 260 29.75 -4.07 -4.58
CA THR A 260 29.77 -4.77 -3.30
C THR A 260 30.26 -3.87 -2.17
N ALA A 261 31.19 -2.97 -2.49
CA ALA A 261 31.65 -1.89 -1.62
C ALA A 261 31.50 -0.56 -2.36
N GLU A 262 30.85 0.40 -1.71
CA GLU A 262 30.57 1.72 -2.25
C GLU A 262 31.01 2.79 -1.24
N PRO A 263 31.87 3.77 -1.63
CA PRO A 263 32.47 3.98 -2.95
C PRO A 263 33.36 2.83 -3.43
N LEU A 264 33.49 2.69 -4.76
CA LEU A 264 34.26 1.62 -5.39
C LEU A 264 35.76 1.69 -4.98
N PRO A 265 36.33 0.65 -4.35
CA PRO A 265 37.75 0.64 -3.98
C PRO A 265 38.69 0.72 -5.19
N ALA A 266 39.85 1.36 -5.03
CA ALA A 266 40.82 1.55 -6.12
C ALA A 266 41.47 0.25 -6.63
N ASP A 267 41.48 -0.79 -5.80
CA ASP A 267 41.97 -2.14 -6.11
C ASP A 267 40.87 -3.06 -6.66
N ASN A 268 39.65 -2.56 -6.87
CA ASN A 268 38.55 -3.36 -7.37
C ASN A 268 38.84 -3.90 -8.81
N PRO A 269 38.60 -5.20 -9.08
CA PRO A 269 38.93 -5.81 -10.38
C PRO A 269 38.20 -5.18 -11.58
N LEU A 270 37.04 -4.54 -11.39
CA LEU A 270 36.31 -3.88 -12.46
C LEU A 270 37.07 -2.66 -13.01
N LEU A 271 37.86 -1.97 -12.18
CA LEU A 271 38.70 -0.84 -12.61
C LEU A 271 39.90 -1.28 -13.47
N HIS A 272 40.29 -2.55 -13.38
CA HIS A 272 41.47 -3.12 -14.04
C HIS A 272 41.10 -4.10 -15.17
N CYS A 273 39.86 -4.03 -15.68
CA CYS A 273 39.38 -4.87 -16.77
C CYS A 273 40.23 -4.67 -18.05
N ARG A 274 40.58 -5.77 -18.74
CA ARG A 274 41.41 -5.73 -19.96
C ARG A 274 40.72 -5.09 -21.17
N ARG A 275 39.38 -4.98 -21.14
CA ARG A 275 38.55 -4.38 -22.19
C ARG A 275 37.61 -3.32 -21.59
N PRO A 276 38.17 -2.20 -21.09
CA PRO A 276 37.40 -1.20 -20.37
C PRO A 276 36.33 -0.53 -21.25
N GLU A 277 36.51 -0.51 -22.57
CA GLU A 277 35.51 0.00 -23.53
C GLU A 277 34.23 -0.85 -23.58
N ARG A 278 34.27 -2.08 -23.06
CA ARG A 278 33.13 -3.00 -22.97
C ARG A 278 32.55 -3.10 -21.56
N LEU A 279 33.08 -2.36 -20.60
CA LEU A 279 32.60 -2.35 -19.21
C LEU A 279 32.23 -0.93 -18.82
N LEU A 280 30.92 -0.63 -18.80
CA LEU A 280 30.42 0.66 -18.37
C LEU A 280 30.15 0.62 -16.87
N LEU A 281 30.77 1.54 -16.14
CA LEU A 281 30.59 1.69 -14.70
C LEU A 281 29.95 3.06 -14.42
N SER A 282 28.93 3.10 -13.57
CA SER A 282 28.36 4.36 -13.06
C SER A 282 28.28 4.35 -11.54
N PRO A 283 28.39 5.52 -10.88
CA PRO A 283 28.58 5.61 -9.43
C PRO A 283 27.23 5.58 -8.69
N HIS A 284 26.47 4.49 -8.81
CA HIS A 284 25.16 4.28 -8.17
C HIS A 284 24.21 5.46 -8.40
N ILE A 285 24.07 5.85 -9.66
CA ILE A 285 23.33 7.05 -10.08
C ILE A 285 22.00 6.71 -10.77
N ALA A 286 21.70 5.43 -11.04
CA ALA A 286 20.52 5.03 -11.80
C ALA A 286 19.20 5.56 -11.21
N TRP A 287 19.15 5.76 -9.90
CA TRP A 287 17.98 6.25 -9.17
C TRP A 287 17.80 7.77 -9.16
N ALA A 288 18.83 8.54 -9.52
CA ALA A 288 18.96 9.96 -9.21
C ALA A 288 18.62 10.91 -10.37
N GLY A 289 17.61 10.58 -11.18
CA GLY A 289 17.03 11.55 -12.14
C GLY A 289 16.36 12.71 -11.41
N CYS A 290 16.37 13.92 -11.99
CA CYS A 290 15.83 15.13 -11.35
C CYS A 290 14.39 14.93 -10.84
N ASP A 291 13.49 14.43 -11.69
CA ASP A 291 12.09 14.17 -11.33
C ASP A 291 11.96 13.07 -10.26
N ALA A 292 12.87 12.11 -10.24
CA ALA A 292 12.88 11.05 -9.22
C ALA A 292 13.30 11.61 -7.86
N LEU A 293 14.30 12.50 -7.81
CA LEU A 293 14.71 13.18 -6.58
C LEU A 293 13.59 14.05 -6.02
N ASP A 294 12.85 14.77 -6.87
CA ASP A 294 11.68 15.54 -6.43
C ASP A 294 10.58 14.63 -5.86
N LYS A 295 10.31 13.50 -6.52
CA LYS A 295 9.38 12.47 -6.00
C LYS A 295 9.84 11.90 -4.67
N LEU A 296 11.15 11.66 -4.51
CA LEU A 296 11.75 11.16 -3.27
C LEU A 296 11.51 12.14 -2.12
N VAL A 297 11.83 13.41 -2.31
CA VAL A 297 11.64 14.45 -1.28
C VAL A 297 10.17 14.59 -0.89
N ARG A 298 9.25 14.59 -1.87
CA ARG A 298 7.80 14.60 -1.59
C ARG A 298 7.38 13.35 -0.81
N GLY A 299 7.81 12.16 -1.22
CA GLY A 299 7.51 10.92 -0.51
C GLY A 299 8.01 10.91 0.94
N ILE A 300 9.17 11.52 1.23
CA ILE A 300 9.66 11.71 2.60
C ILE A 300 8.73 12.67 3.36
N ALA A 301 8.33 13.79 2.76
CA ALA A 301 7.40 14.74 3.38
C ALA A 301 6.03 14.08 3.66
N ASP A 302 5.50 13.30 2.72
CA ASP A 302 4.24 12.56 2.88
C ASP A 302 4.34 11.53 4.02
N ASN A 303 5.46 10.82 4.14
CA ASN A 303 5.73 9.91 5.26
C ASN A 303 5.73 10.63 6.61
N ILE A 304 6.29 11.83 6.69
CA ILE A 304 6.29 12.66 7.91
C ILE A 304 4.86 13.12 8.24
N ILE A 305 4.09 13.59 7.25
CA ILE A 305 2.70 14.00 7.43
C ILE A 305 1.85 12.83 7.91
N ALA A 306 1.95 11.68 7.25
CA ALA A 306 1.18 10.48 7.58
C ALA A 306 1.46 10.00 9.02
N GLU A 307 2.72 10.01 9.45
CA GLU A 307 3.08 9.64 10.82
C GLU A 307 2.55 10.66 11.85
N ARG A 308 2.60 11.95 11.54
CA ARG A 308 2.01 12.98 12.40
C ARG A 308 0.51 12.77 12.56
N LEU A 309 -0.21 12.60 11.46
CA LEU A 309 -1.65 12.35 11.46
C LEU A 309 -2.00 11.08 12.22
N ARG A 310 -1.26 9.98 12.00
CA ARG A 310 -1.43 8.74 12.76
C ARG A 310 -1.34 8.99 14.26
N ARG A 311 -0.32 9.72 14.72
CA ARG A 311 -0.12 10.02 16.15
C ARG A 311 -1.21 10.94 16.72
N GLU A 312 -1.63 11.95 15.97
CA GLU A 312 -2.73 12.84 16.36
C GLU A 312 -4.04 12.05 16.51
N MET A 313 -4.36 11.18 15.54
CA MET A 313 -5.54 10.30 15.60
C MET A 313 -5.47 9.27 16.73
N GLU A 314 -4.31 8.64 16.95
CA GLU A 314 -4.12 7.71 18.06
C GLU A 314 -4.23 8.38 19.42
N LYS A 315 -3.86 9.66 19.51
CA LYS A 315 -4.03 10.44 20.73
C LYS A 315 -5.50 10.75 20.95
N GLU A 316 -6.19 11.30 19.96
CA GLU A 316 -7.63 11.61 20.02
C GLU A 316 -8.46 10.35 20.39
N LEU A 317 -8.12 9.20 19.79
CA LEU A 317 -8.81 7.95 20.10
C LEU A 317 -8.63 7.53 21.56
N ARG A 318 -7.39 7.59 22.06
CA ARG A 318 -7.00 7.13 23.39
C ARG A 318 -7.47 8.06 24.51
N ASP A 319 -7.32 9.36 24.29
CA ASP A 319 -7.45 10.37 25.34
C ASP A 319 -8.88 10.96 25.36
N ASP A 320 -9.59 10.96 24.22
CA ASP A 320 -10.87 11.63 24.06
C ASP A 320 -12.01 10.68 23.66
N ILE A 321 -11.92 9.99 22.53
CA ILE A 321 -13.04 9.19 21.98
C ILE A 321 -13.38 7.98 22.86
N LEU A 322 -12.40 7.12 23.18
CA LEU A 322 -12.67 5.93 24.02
C LEU A 322 -13.09 6.34 25.44
N PRO A 323 -12.41 7.28 26.13
CA PRO A 323 -12.84 7.72 27.46
C PRO A 323 -14.21 8.41 27.47
N PHE A 324 -14.59 9.10 26.40
CA PHE A 324 -15.92 9.68 26.27
C PHE A 324 -17.00 8.58 26.37
N TRP A 325 -16.88 7.52 25.60
CA TRP A 325 -17.86 6.44 25.63
C TRP A 325 -17.79 5.62 26.92
N GLU A 326 -16.59 5.34 27.41
CA GLU A 326 -16.38 4.51 28.59
C GLU A 326 -16.81 5.20 29.89
N LYS A 327 -16.65 6.52 29.99
CA LYS A 327 -16.84 7.26 31.26
C LYS A 327 -18.02 8.21 31.25
N ARG A 328 -18.27 8.90 30.13
CA ARG A 328 -19.31 9.94 30.05
C ARG A 328 -20.64 9.38 29.59
N MET A 329 -20.60 8.40 28.69
CA MET A 329 -21.79 7.79 28.10
C MET A 329 -22.16 6.46 28.73
N ALA A 330 -21.34 5.88 29.62
CA ALA A 330 -21.71 4.70 30.38
C ALA A 330 -22.87 5.00 31.33
N ASP A 331 -23.84 4.10 31.36
CA ASP A 331 -24.99 4.13 32.25
C ASP A 331 -24.80 3.14 33.43
N GLY A 332 -25.48 3.39 34.55
CA GLY A 332 -25.27 2.64 35.80
C GLY A 332 -25.66 1.16 35.76
N ASP A 333 -26.39 0.74 34.72
CA ASP A 333 -26.84 -0.63 34.48
C ASP A 333 -25.94 -1.41 33.49
N GLY A 334 -24.82 -0.80 33.06
CA GLY A 334 -23.89 -1.35 32.09
C GLY A 334 -24.21 -1.01 30.64
N SER A 335 -25.33 -0.33 30.36
CA SER A 335 -25.66 0.18 29.02
C SER A 335 -25.03 1.55 28.74
N PHE A 336 -25.44 2.18 27.63
CA PHE A 336 -24.95 3.50 27.23
C PHE A 336 -26.11 4.50 27.12
N ILE A 337 -25.89 5.72 27.59
CA ILE A 337 -26.83 6.83 27.49
C ILE A 337 -27.02 7.18 26.00
N GLY A 338 -28.27 7.26 25.56
CA GLY A 338 -28.57 7.44 24.13
C GLY A 338 -28.37 8.85 23.58
N ARG A 339 -28.24 9.87 24.44
CA ARG A 339 -28.24 11.28 24.01
C ARG A 339 -27.44 12.20 24.92
N ILE A 340 -26.85 13.23 24.30
CA ILE A 340 -26.29 14.42 24.96
C ILE A 340 -27.00 15.69 24.44
N ASP A 341 -26.98 16.76 25.24
CA ASP A 341 -27.37 18.09 24.78
C ASP A 341 -26.20 18.84 24.09
N GLY A 342 -26.48 20.00 23.49
CA GLY A 342 -25.47 20.83 22.82
C GLY A 342 -24.44 21.49 23.76
N ARG A 343 -24.53 21.25 25.07
CA ARG A 343 -23.57 21.67 26.10
C ARG A 343 -22.79 20.48 26.66
N GLY A 344 -23.02 19.28 26.13
CA GLY A 344 -22.38 18.04 26.53
C GLY A 344 -22.94 17.43 27.81
N ASN A 345 -24.10 17.84 28.30
CA ASN A 345 -24.74 17.15 29.40
C ASN A 345 -25.39 15.86 28.88
N ALA A 346 -25.10 14.74 29.54
CA ALA A 346 -25.78 13.48 29.25
C ALA A 346 -27.26 13.58 29.66
N LEU A 347 -28.14 12.92 28.91
CA LEU A 347 -29.58 12.88 29.16
C LEU A 347 -30.01 11.41 29.43
N PRO A 348 -29.86 10.92 30.68
CA PRO A 348 -30.04 9.49 31.02
C PRO A 348 -31.41 8.91 30.64
N ASP A 349 -32.47 9.73 30.72
CA ASP A 349 -33.84 9.31 30.42
C ASP A 349 -34.15 9.22 28.91
N SER A 350 -33.14 9.37 28.04
CA SER A 350 -33.33 9.34 26.59
C SER A 350 -33.41 7.92 26.04
N PRO A 351 -34.16 7.70 24.94
CA PRO A 351 -34.14 6.43 24.22
C PRO A 351 -32.74 6.03 23.75
N LYS A 352 -32.49 4.72 23.72
CA LYS A 352 -31.23 4.08 23.32
C LYS A 352 -31.42 3.42 21.96
N GLY A 353 -30.72 3.89 20.93
CA GLY A 353 -30.85 3.36 19.55
C GLY A 353 -29.95 2.15 19.28
N GLY A 354 -30.44 1.20 18.46
CA GLY A 354 -29.68 0.00 18.07
C GLY A 354 -28.40 0.32 17.31
N ILE A 355 -28.48 1.22 16.33
CA ILE A 355 -27.32 1.67 15.53
C ILE A 355 -26.21 2.25 16.41
N LEU A 356 -26.58 3.10 17.37
CA LEU A 356 -25.63 3.70 18.29
C LEU A 356 -24.86 2.62 19.07
N ASN A 357 -25.59 1.66 19.65
CA ASN A 357 -24.98 0.58 20.44
C ASN A 357 -24.13 -0.36 19.58
N ALA A 358 -24.56 -0.65 18.36
CA ALA A 358 -23.78 -1.41 17.39
C ALA A 358 -22.46 -0.68 17.03
N ARG A 359 -22.50 0.63 16.79
CA ARG A 359 -21.30 1.44 16.53
C ARG A 359 -20.36 1.49 17.73
N ILE A 360 -20.90 1.58 18.95
CA ILE A 360 -20.11 1.52 20.20
C ILE A 360 -19.38 0.17 20.31
N LEU A 361 -20.07 -0.95 20.08
CA LEU A 361 -19.45 -2.28 20.06
C LEU A 361 -18.35 -2.35 19.00
N TRP A 362 -18.65 -1.93 17.77
CA TRP A 362 -17.68 -1.95 16.68
C TRP A 362 -16.43 -1.13 17.02
N THR A 363 -16.59 0.11 17.49
CA THR A 363 -15.47 1.00 17.85
C THR A 363 -14.62 0.40 18.96
N ALA A 364 -15.24 -0.13 20.02
CA ALA A 364 -14.52 -0.73 21.13
C ALA A 364 -13.76 -2.00 20.71
N ALA A 365 -14.38 -2.87 19.90
CA ALA A 365 -13.76 -4.09 19.40
C ALA A 365 -12.61 -3.80 18.42
N ALA A 366 -12.80 -2.87 17.48
CA ALA A 366 -11.77 -2.43 16.54
C ALA A 366 -10.56 -1.81 17.26
N ALA A 367 -10.82 -0.94 18.25
CA ALA A 367 -9.75 -0.34 19.06
C ALA A 367 -9.02 -1.40 19.91
N ALA A 368 -9.74 -2.38 20.47
CA ALA A 368 -9.13 -3.45 21.25
C ALA A 368 -8.25 -4.36 20.38
N LYS A 369 -8.71 -4.68 19.16
CA LYS A 369 -7.92 -5.38 18.14
C LYS A 369 -6.65 -4.62 17.75
N ALA A 370 -6.72 -3.28 17.69
CA ALA A 370 -5.58 -2.41 17.44
C ALA A 370 -4.65 -2.22 18.67
N GLY A 371 -4.95 -2.85 19.81
CA GLY A 371 -4.12 -2.83 21.02
C GLY A 371 -4.44 -1.72 22.01
N PHE A 372 -5.56 -1.03 21.86
CA PHE A 372 -6.05 -0.07 22.86
C PHE A 372 -6.79 -0.80 24.00
N ASP A 373 -6.80 -0.19 25.19
CA ASP A 373 -7.49 -0.72 26.37
C ASP A 373 -8.99 -0.44 26.29
N SER A 374 -9.70 -1.19 25.43
CA SER A 374 -11.15 -1.07 25.21
C SER A 374 -11.89 -2.41 25.19
N GLY A 375 -11.23 -3.51 25.57
CA GLY A 375 -11.83 -4.85 25.57
C GLY A 375 -13.03 -4.96 26.50
N ALA A 376 -12.92 -4.44 27.74
CA ALA A 376 -14.02 -4.44 28.70
C ALA A 376 -15.24 -3.63 28.21
N MET A 377 -15.00 -2.55 27.47
CA MET A 377 -16.05 -1.76 26.83
C MET A 377 -16.74 -2.56 25.72
N ALA A 378 -15.96 -3.31 24.93
CA ALA A 378 -16.47 -4.17 23.86
C ALA A 378 -17.36 -5.30 24.42
N ASP A 379 -16.89 -6.00 25.44
CA ASP A 379 -17.65 -7.07 26.12
C ASP A 379 -18.97 -6.53 26.69
N ARG A 380 -18.92 -5.36 27.35
CA ARG A 380 -20.11 -4.71 27.89
C ARG A 380 -21.10 -4.32 26.79
N ALA A 381 -20.62 -3.75 25.67
CA ALA A 381 -21.47 -3.39 24.55
C ALA A 381 -22.11 -4.63 23.88
N LEU A 382 -21.36 -5.73 23.77
CA LEU A 382 -21.85 -7.01 23.27
C LEU A 382 -22.97 -7.56 24.17
N ASP A 383 -22.77 -7.52 25.50
CA ASP A 383 -23.77 -7.96 26.48
C ASP A 383 -25.07 -7.15 26.37
N VAL A 384 -24.96 -5.83 26.20
CA VAL A 384 -26.12 -4.94 26.01
C VAL A 384 -26.90 -5.32 24.75
N ILE A 385 -26.20 -5.54 23.62
CA ILE A 385 -26.83 -5.95 22.37
C ILE A 385 -27.54 -7.30 22.53
N ARG A 386 -26.85 -8.32 23.03
CA ARG A 386 -27.38 -9.68 23.20
C ARG A 386 -28.57 -9.76 24.16
N LYS A 387 -28.57 -8.93 25.20
CA LYS A 387 -29.58 -8.96 26.25
C LYS A 387 -30.81 -8.12 25.89
N HIS A 388 -30.61 -6.99 25.22
CA HIS A 388 -31.67 -5.98 25.08
C HIS A 388 -32.07 -5.67 23.64
N PHE A 389 -31.14 -5.73 22.67
CA PHE A 389 -31.43 -5.36 21.28
C PHE A 389 -31.80 -6.55 20.38
N ILE A 390 -31.29 -7.76 20.65
CA ILE A 390 -31.65 -8.95 19.87
C ILE A 390 -33.06 -9.42 20.22
N ASP A 391 -33.91 -9.58 19.21
CA ASP A 391 -35.25 -10.15 19.37
C ASP A 391 -35.16 -11.67 19.31
N ARG A 392 -35.30 -12.32 20.46
CA ARG A 392 -35.20 -13.77 20.59
C ARG A 392 -36.47 -14.51 20.15
N GLU A 393 -37.56 -13.80 19.94
CA GLU A 393 -38.84 -14.39 19.53
C GLU A 393 -38.92 -14.49 18.01
N PHE A 394 -38.64 -13.39 17.31
CA PHE A 394 -38.76 -13.33 15.85
C PHE A 394 -37.41 -13.29 15.11
N GLY A 395 -36.29 -13.03 15.80
CA GLY A 395 -34.99 -12.79 15.17
C GLY A 395 -34.76 -11.30 14.82
N GLY A 396 -33.57 -10.98 14.29
CA GLY A 396 -33.17 -9.60 14.02
C GLY A 396 -32.87 -8.78 15.28
N SER A 397 -32.81 -7.46 15.14
CA SER A 397 -32.62 -6.51 16.24
C SER A 397 -33.72 -5.46 16.31
N TYR A 398 -34.00 -4.95 17.50
CA TYR A 398 -34.94 -3.85 17.73
C TYR A 398 -34.33 -2.52 17.32
N TRP A 399 -35.21 -1.58 16.92
CA TRP A 399 -34.80 -0.24 16.52
C TRP A 399 -34.32 0.60 17.71
N SER A 400 -35.11 0.64 18.80
CA SER A 400 -34.79 1.44 19.97
C SER A 400 -35.35 0.87 21.28
N LEU A 401 -34.71 1.25 22.39
CA LEU A 401 -35.12 0.94 23.74
C LEU A 401 -35.42 2.23 24.52
N ASP A 402 -36.23 2.13 25.57
CA ASP A 402 -36.35 3.18 26.58
C ASP A 402 -35.11 3.25 27.47
N ALA A 403 -35.04 4.25 28.35
CA ALA A 403 -33.90 4.43 29.26
C ALA A 403 -33.71 3.23 30.21
N SER A 404 -34.75 2.45 30.48
CA SER A 404 -34.72 1.24 31.32
C SER A 404 -34.44 -0.05 30.52
N ASN A 405 -33.98 0.07 29.27
CA ASN A 405 -33.68 -1.02 28.33
C ASN A 405 -34.89 -1.91 28.00
N ARG A 406 -36.11 -1.36 28.04
CA ARG A 406 -37.30 -2.03 27.51
C ARG A 406 -37.51 -1.62 26.06
N VAL A 407 -38.05 -2.52 25.24
CA VAL A 407 -38.32 -2.23 23.83
C VAL A 407 -39.26 -1.04 23.71
N LEU A 408 -38.82 0.01 23.01
CA LEU A 408 -39.60 1.21 22.73
C LEU A 408 -40.18 1.17 21.32
N GLU A 409 -39.35 0.83 20.34
CA GLU A 409 -39.75 0.64 18.95
C GLU A 409 -39.24 -0.72 18.47
N ASP A 410 -40.18 -1.61 18.12
CA ASP A 410 -39.93 -3.01 17.78
C ASP A 410 -39.85 -3.29 16.27
N LYS A 411 -40.02 -2.25 15.44
CA LYS A 411 -39.85 -2.33 13.97
C LYS A 411 -38.45 -2.83 13.61
N LYS A 412 -38.36 -3.60 12.52
CA LYS A 412 -37.10 -4.14 11.99
C LYS A 412 -36.65 -3.26 10.84
N GLN A 413 -35.63 -2.44 11.11
CA GLN A 413 -34.96 -1.63 10.10
C GLN A 413 -33.72 -2.39 9.65
N PHE A 414 -33.64 -2.77 8.38
CA PHE A 414 -32.63 -3.74 7.94
C PHE A 414 -31.21 -3.21 8.02
N TYR A 415 -31.01 -1.92 7.77
CA TYR A 415 -29.69 -1.31 7.93
C TYR A 415 -29.27 -1.23 9.42
N SER A 416 -30.22 -1.17 10.38
CA SER A 416 -29.91 -1.30 11.82
C SER A 416 -29.48 -2.73 12.18
N ILE A 417 -30.10 -3.74 11.55
CA ILE A 417 -29.65 -5.14 11.67
C ILE A 417 -28.25 -5.28 11.04
N ALA A 418 -28.00 -4.65 9.89
CA ALA A 418 -26.71 -4.65 9.23
C ALA A 418 -25.60 -4.04 10.10
N PHE A 419 -25.83 -2.90 10.77
CA PHE A 419 -24.89 -2.36 11.76
C PHE A 419 -24.57 -3.37 12.87
N THR A 420 -25.56 -4.17 13.29
CA THR A 420 -25.35 -5.20 14.31
C THR A 420 -24.48 -6.34 13.77
N VAL A 421 -24.72 -6.80 12.53
CA VAL A 421 -23.87 -7.79 11.84
C VAL A 421 -22.43 -7.28 11.74
N TYR A 422 -22.25 -6.04 11.31
CA TYR A 422 -20.95 -5.38 11.18
C TYR A 422 -20.19 -5.33 12.51
N ALA A 423 -20.87 -4.94 13.59
CA ALA A 423 -20.29 -4.88 14.93
C ALA A 423 -19.91 -6.28 15.46
N LEU A 424 -20.75 -7.29 15.26
CA LEU A 424 -20.47 -8.66 15.68
C LEU A 424 -19.32 -9.28 14.87
N ALA A 425 -19.23 -9.03 13.56
CA ALA A 425 -18.12 -9.48 12.74
C ALA A 425 -16.78 -8.90 13.24
N GLN A 426 -16.75 -7.61 13.57
CA GLN A 426 -15.57 -6.98 14.16
C GLN A 426 -15.24 -7.51 15.57
N MET A 427 -16.27 -7.79 16.38
CA MET A 427 -16.08 -8.41 17.69
C MET A 427 -15.50 -9.83 17.57
N TYR A 428 -15.97 -10.62 16.62
CA TYR A 428 -15.38 -11.94 16.34
C TYR A 428 -13.93 -11.83 15.87
N ASP A 429 -13.59 -10.87 14.98
CA ASP A 429 -12.19 -10.65 14.61
C ASP A 429 -11.30 -10.25 15.81
N HIS A 430 -11.89 -9.59 16.83
CA HIS A 430 -11.19 -9.29 18.08
C HIS A 430 -11.00 -10.51 18.98
N CYS A 431 -12.07 -11.24 19.33
CA CYS A 431 -12.06 -12.26 20.38
C CYS A 431 -11.97 -13.71 19.89
N GLY A 432 -12.35 -13.98 18.64
CA GLY A 432 -12.38 -15.33 18.05
C GLY A 432 -13.47 -16.26 18.60
N ASP A 433 -14.48 -15.74 19.33
CA ASP A 433 -15.58 -16.53 19.91
C ASP A 433 -16.58 -16.98 18.83
N PRO A 434 -16.68 -18.28 18.51
CA PRO A 434 -17.59 -18.78 17.49
C PRO A 434 -19.07 -18.41 17.72
N ALA A 435 -19.49 -18.23 18.97
CA ALA A 435 -20.86 -17.84 19.27
C ALA A 435 -21.19 -16.43 18.75
N VAL A 436 -20.22 -15.51 18.75
CA VAL A 436 -20.38 -14.16 18.16
C VAL A 436 -20.54 -14.26 16.64
N LEU A 437 -19.79 -15.14 16.00
CA LEU A 437 -19.89 -15.36 14.55
C LEU A 437 -21.25 -15.96 14.18
N ASP A 438 -21.71 -16.98 14.92
CA ASP A 438 -23.01 -17.60 14.69
C ASP A 438 -24.16 -16.59 14.79
N GLU A 439 -24.09 -15.65 15.74
CA GLU A 439 -25.05 -14.55 15.88
C GLU A 439 -25.01 -13.59 14.68
N ALA A 440 -23.81 -13.21 14.21
CA ALA A 440 -23.66 -12.38 13.01
C ALA A 440 -24.25 -13.06 11.77
N CYS A 441 -23.97 -14.35 11.59
CA CYS A 441 -24.52 -15.17 10.50
C CYS A 441 -26.04 -15.31 10.60
N ALA A 442 -26.60 -15.45 11.80
CA ALA A 442 -28.05 -15.50 12.00
C ALA A 442 -28.72 -14.19 11.58
N LEU A 443 -28.16 -13.04 11.95
CA LEU A 443 -28.67 -11.73 11.54
C LEU A 443 -28.52 -11.48 10.04
N TYR A 444 -27.41 -11.90 9.43
CA TYR A 444 -27.24 -11.92 7.97
C TYR A 444 -28.37 -12.69 7.29
N ARG A 445 -28.67 -13.91 7.76
CA ARG A 445 -29.77 -14.72 7.20
C ARG A 445 -31.13 -14.04 7.38
N CYS A 446 -31.38 -13.34 8.48
CA CYS A 446 -32.61 -12.55 8.65
C CYS A 446 -32.72 -11.42 7.60
N ILE A 447 -31.62 -10.74 7.26
CA ILE A 447 -31.63 -9.71 6.20
C ILE A 447 -31.96 -10.38 4.86
N GLU A 448 -31.30 -11.49 4.52
CA GLU A 448 -31.53 -12.18 3.25
C GLU A 448 -32.93 -12.76 3.13
N GLU A 449 -33.50 -13.29 4.20
CA GLU A 449 -34.83 -13.90 4.19
C GLU A 449 -35.95 -12.87 4.08
N HIS A 450 -35.78 -11.69 4.69
CA HIS A 450 -36.88 -10.74 4.87
C HIS A 450 -36.70 -9.40 4.16
N SER A 451 -35.49 -9.05 3.72
CA SER A 451 -35.20 -7.79 3.02
C SER A 451 -34.89 -7.96 1.54
N HIS A 452 -34.16 -9.02 1.17
CA HIS A 452 -33.73 -9.25 -0.22
C HIS A 452 -34.93 -9.61 -1.09
N ASP A 453 -35.39 -8.62 -1.86
CA ASP A 453 -36.44 -8.81 -2.84
C ASP A 453 -35.81 -8.97 -4.22
N ARG A 454 -35.69 -10.23 -4.65
CA ARG A 454 -35.15 -10.59 -5.97
C ARG A 454 -35.99 -10.09 -7.14
N SER A 455 -37.27 -9.76 -6.92
CA SER A 455 -38.13 -9.19 -7.96
C SER A 455 -37.85 -7.71 -8.17
N LEU A 456 -37.50 -6.99 -7.11
CA LEU A 456 -37.04 -5.61 -7.15
C LEU A 456 -35.53 -5.51 -7.45
N GLY A 457 -34.80 -6.60 -7.25
CA GLY A 457 -33.35 -6.67 -7.42
C GLY A 457 -32.61 -5.80 -6.42
N GLY A 458 -32.97 -5.89 -5.13
CA GLY A 458 -32.36 -5.13 -4.05
C GLY A 458 -32.91 -5.49 -2.66
N TRP A 459 -32.53 -4.70 -1.66
CA TRP A 459 -32.91 -4.86 -0.26
C TRP A 459 -33.90 -3.78 0.16
N THR A 460 -35.01 -4.21 0.77
CA THR A 460 -36.06 -3.31 1.29
C THR A 460 -35.66 -2.70 2.64
N GLU A 461 -36.24 -1.55 2.98
CA GLU A 461 -35.80 -0.73 4.12
C GLU A 461 -36.24 -1.27 5.50
N ALA A 462 -37.51 -1.68 5.65
CA ALA A 462 -38.03 -2.10 6.94
C ALA A 462 -39.26 -3.02 6.89
N CYS A 463 -39.54 -3.69 8.00
CA CYS A 463 -40.74 -4.48 8.23
C CYS A 463 -41.23 -4.41 9.70
N THR A 464 -42.42 -4.96 9.97
CA THR A 464 -42.92 -5.12 11.34
C THR A 464 -42.05 -6.10 12.13
N ARG A 465 -42.23 -6.13 13.47
CA ARG A 465 -41.51 -7.05 14.36
C ARG A 465 -41.59 -8.52 13.91
N ASP A 466 -42.75 -8.92 13.37
CA ASP A 466 -43.05 -10.27 12.90
C ASP A 466 -42.90 -10.45 11.37
N TRP A 467 -42.03 -9.64 10.75
CA TRP A 467 -41.61 -9.76 9.34
C TRP A 467 -42.70 -9.50 8.30
N ARG A 468 -43.73 -8.72 8.64
CA ARG A 468 -44.75 -8.28 7.68
C ARG A 468 -44.37 -6.95 7.04
N PRO A 469 -44.80 -6.69 5.79
CA PRO A 469 -44.64 -5.37 5.19
C PRO A 469 -45.24 -4.27 6.09
N ILE A 470 -44.51 -3.17 6.25
CA ILE A 470 -44.96 -1.99 7.00
C ILE A 470 -45.31 -0.86 6.03
N GLU A 471 -46.42 -0.15 6.28
CA GLU A 471 -46.87 0.93 5.39
C GLU A 471 -46.04 2.21 5.51
N ASP A 472 -45.37 2.44 6.65
CA ASP A 472 -44.49 3.58 6.88
C ASP A 472 -43.12 3.12 7.39
N MET A 473 -42.12 3.17 6.51
CA MET A 473 -40.73 2.78 6.75
C MET A 473 -39.87 3.95 7.25
N ARG A 474 -40.42 5.18 7.28
CA ARG A 474 -39.67 6.40 7.60
C ARG A 474 -39.11 6.43 9.02
N LEU A 475 -38.01 7.18 9.18
CA LEU A 475 -37.34 7.41 10.46
C LEU A 475 -37.77 8.74 11.09
N SER A 476 -38.12 9.72 10.26
CA SER A 476 -38.62 11.03 10.63
C SER A 476 -39.64 11.54 9.62
N GLU A 477 -40.41 12.58 9.99
CA GLU A 477 -41.33 13.25 9.06
C GLU A 477 -40.65 13.84 7.82
N LYS A 478 -39.32 13.98 7.84
CA LYS A 478 -38.52 14.51 6.72
C LYS A 478 -38.05 13.44 5.74
N ASP A 479 -38.14 12.16 6.11
CA ASP A 479 -37.68 11.06 5.28
C ASP A 479 -38.75 10.64 4.27
N ARG A 480 -38.32 10.02 3.16
CA ARG A 480 -39.21 9.47 2.14
C ARG A 480 -39.50 8.01 2.46
N ASN A 481 -40.72 7.57 2.15
CA ASN A 481 -41.18 6.20 2.38
C ASN A 481 -40.91 5.31 1.16
N ASP A 482 -39.70 5.37 0.62
CA ASP A 482 -39.29 4.65 -0.59
C ASP A 482 -38.71 3.28 -0.18
N LYS A 483 -39.11 2.19 -0.85
CA LYS A 483 -38.69 0.83 -0.46
C LYS A 483 -37.21 0.56 -0.68
N LEU A 484 -36.63 1.18 -1.71
CA LEU A 484 -35.24 1.01 -2.12
C LEU A 484 -34.48 2.30 -1.82
N THR A 485 -33.54 2.23 -0.89
CA THR A 485 -32.73 3.39 -0.48
C THR A 485 -31.25 3.04 -0.56
N MET A 486 -30.43 4.00 -1.01
CA MET A 486 -28.98 3.84 -1.02
C MET A 486 -28.46 3.55 0.39
N ASN A 487 -29.01 4.22 1.41
CA ASN A 487 -28.58 4.07 2.80
C ASN A 487 -28.71 2.61 3.30
N THR A 488 -29.79 1.92 2.93
CA THR A 488 -29.95 0.49 3.27
C THR A 488 -28.89 -0.36 2.59
N HIS A 489 -28.70 -0.16 1.28
CA HIS A 489 -27.72 -0.92 0.51
C HIS A 489 -26.28 -0.65 0.96
N LEU A 490 -25.95 0.58 1.35
CA LEU A 490 -24.62 0.98 1.82
C LEU A 490 -24.23 0.25 3.11
N HIS A 491 -25.12 0.22 4.10
CA HIS A 491 -24.80 -0.44 5.37
C HIS A 491 -24.91 -1.96 5.31
N ILE A 492 -25.72 -2.52 4.38
CA ILE A 492 -25.66 -3.96 4.08
C ILE A 492 -24.33 -4.30 3.39
N LEU A 493 -23.87 -3.48 2.43
CA LEU A 493 -22.55 -3.62 1.80
C LEU A 493 -21.43 -3.59 2.87
N GLU A 494 -21.48 -2.65 3.81
CA GLU A 494 -20.52 -2.54 4.92
C GLU A 494 -20.52 -3.80 5.80
N ALA A 495 -21.71 -4.24 6.22
CA ALA A 495 -21.87 -5.43 7.04
C ALA A 495 -21.35 -6.70 6.33
N TYR A 496 -21.63 -6.84 5.04
CA TYR A 496 -21.30 -8.05 4.28
C TYR A 496 -19.81 -8.10 3.99
N THR A 497 -19.22 -6.95 3.70
CA THR A 497 -17.76 -6.79 3.57
C THR A 497 -17.07 -7.20 4.88
N GLY A 498 -17.56 -6.70 6.02
CA GLY A 498 -17.05 -7.06 7.35
C GLY A 498 -17.18 -8.56 7.66
N LEU A 499 -18.36 -9.14 7.46
CA LEU A 499 -18.62 -10.55 7.73
C LEU A 499 -17.83 -11.49 6.81
N TYR A 500 -17.67 -11.13 5.53
CA TYR A 500 -16.94 -11.95 4.58
C TYR A 500 -15.43 -12.03 4.89
N ARG A 501 -14.87 -11.08 5.66
CA ARG A 501 -13.48 -11.18 6.15
C ARG A 501 -13.27 -12.39 7.03
N VAL A 502 -14.27 -12.73 7.84
CA VAL A 502 -14.14 -13.70 8.93
C VAL A 502 -14.85 -15.02 8.66
N TRP A 503 -15.87 -15.06 7.80
CA TRP A 503 -16.67 -16.27 7.54
C TRP A 503 -16.37 -16.98 6.20
N LYS A 504 -16.02 -16.22 5.15
CA LYS A 504 -15.70 -16.74 3.79
C LYS A 504 -16.76 -17.70 3.19
N ASP A 505 -18.03 -17.37 3.36
CA ASP A 505 -19.16 -18.11 2.79
C ASP A 505 -19.43 -17.75 1.31
N GLU A 506 -19.81 -18.74 0.50
CA GLU A 506 -20.06 -18.56 -0.94
C GLU A 506 -21.33 -17.75 -1.22
N GLY A 507 -22.41 -17.97 -0.47
CA GLY A 507 -23.66 -17.22 -0.63
C GLY A 507 -23.49 -15.75 -0.24
N LEU A 508 -22.74 -15.49 0.84
CA LEU A 508 -22.35 -14.13 1.20
C LEU A 508 -21.52 -13.45 0.11
N ALA A 509 -20.60 -14.17 -0.53
CA ALA A 509 -19.79 -13.64 -1.62
C ALA A 509 -20.63 -13.29 -2.87
N GLU A 510 -21.66 -14.08 -3.16
CA GLU A 510 -22.61 -13.81 -4.24
C GLU A 510 -23.44 -12.55 -3.95
N ASN A 511 -23.98 -12.41 -2.74
CA ASN A 511 -24.79 -11.25 -2.36
C ASN A 511 -23.94 -9.98 -2.28
N LEU A 512 -22.69 -10.08 -1.81
CA LEU A 512 -21.73 -8.99 -1.83
C LEU A 512 -21.43 -8.52 -3.27
N ARG A 513 -21.26 -9.45 -4.21
CA ARG A 513 -21.11 -9.12 -5.64
C ARG A 513 -22.35 -8.42 -6.19
N GLU A 514 -23.55 -8.88 -5.83
CA GLU A 514 -24.81 -8.23 -6.24
C GLU A 514 -24.87 -6.78 -5.73
N LEU A 515 -24.53 -6.54 -4.45
CA LEU A 515 -24.49 -5.18 -3.89
C LEU A 515 -23.50 -4.27 -4.61
N ILE A 516 -22.28 -4.75 -4.89
CA ILE A 516 -21.28 -3.99 -5.65
C ILE A 516 -21.83 -3.61 -7.03
N LEU A 517 -22.47 -4.54 -7.74
CA LEU A 517 -23.08 -4.27 -9.04
C LEU A 517 -24.23 -3.26 -8.94
N ILE A 518 -25.09 -3.36 -7.93
CA ILE A 518 -26.14 -2.36 -7.69
C ILE A 518 -25.55 -0.96 -7.50
N PHE A 519 -24.44 -0.85 -6.76
CA PHE A 519 -23.77 0.43 -6.57
C PHE A 519 -23.21 0.99 -7.88
N LEU A 520 -22.52 0.16 -8.65
CA LEU A 520 -21.87 0.56 -9.90
C LEU A 520 -22.87 0.85 -11.03
N GLU A 521 -23.99 0.14 -11.08
CA GLU A 521 -24.93 0.17 -12.21
C GLU A 521 -26.19 1.00 -11.94
N ARG A 522 -26.58 1.20 -10.67
CA ARG A 522 -27.87 1.82 -10.32
C ARG A 522 -27.75 3.01 -9.39
N ILE A 523 -26.91 2.93 -8.36
CA ILE A 523 -26.82 3.98 -7.34
C ILE A 523 -25.87 5.11 -7.76
N MET A 524 -24.68 4.79 -8.26
CA MET A 524 -23.71 5.77 -8.70
C MET A 524 -24.18 6.42 -10.02
N GLN A 525 -24.25 7.74 -10.02
CA GLN A 525 -24.66 8.53 -11.17
C GLN A 525 -23.44 8.92 -12.03
N GLU A 526 -23.67 9.35 -13.28
CA GLU A 526 -22.60 9.72 -14.22
C GLU A 526 -21.73 10.89 -13.74
N ASP A 527 -22.26 11.76 -12.87
CA ASP A 527 -21.55 12.88 -12.27
C ASP A 527 -20.69 12.47 -11.05
N GLY A 528 -20.74 11.20 -10.65
CA GLY A 528 -20.02 10.63 -9.52
C GLY A 528 -20.74 10.72 -8.17
N HIS A 529 -21.94 11.30 -8.10
CA HIS A 529 -22.75 11.34 -6.89
C HIS A 529 -23.64 10.10 -6.75
N LEU A 530 -24.02 9.77 -5.51
CA LEU A 530 -24.98 8.70 -5.23
C LEU A 530 -26.42 9.22 -5.26
N ALA A 531 -27.30 8.55 -6.00
CA ALA A 531 -28.74 8.73 -5.84
C ALA A 531 -29.21 8.10 -4.52
N LEU A 532 -29.98 8.84 -3.72
CA LEU A 532 -30.30 8.43 -2.34
C LEU A 532 -31.55 7.53 -2.23
N PHE A 533 -32.53 7.77 -3.08
CA PHE A 533 -33.86 7.15 -3.02
C PHE A 533 -34.32 6.75 -4.42
N PHE A 534 -35.03 5.63 -4.53
CA PHE A 534 -35.44 5.06 -5.81
C PHE A 534 -36.91 4.63 -5.80
N ALA A 535 -37.55 4.75 -6.95
CA ALA A 535 -38.77 4.00 -7.23
C ALA A 535 -38.46 2.49 -7.37
N GLU A 536 -39.50 1.65 -7.41
CA GLU A 536 -39.34 0.18 -7.53
C GLU A 536 -38.64 -0.26 -8.83
N ASP A 537 -38.59 0.61 -9.84
CA ASP A 537 -37.87 0.40 -11.11
C ASP A 537 -36.43 0.95 -11.12
N TRP A 538 -35.90 1.33 -9.95
CA TRP A 538 -34.59 1.97 -9.78
C TRP A 538 -34.43 3.37 -10.40
N THR A 539 -35.52 4.03 -10.78
CA THR A 539 -35.45 5.45 -11.16
C THR A 539 -35.18 6.31 -9.92
N PRO A 540 -34.14 7.17 -9.92
CA PRO A 540 -33.88 8.10 -8.82
C PRO A 540 -35.10 8.99 -8.54
N SER A 541 -35.58 8.99 -7.30
CA SER A 541 -36.79 9.73 -6.88
C SER A 541 -36.49 11.12 -6.30
N CYS A 542 -35.20 11.46 -6.16
CA CYS A 542 -34.71 12.65 -5.49
C CYS A 542 -33.39 13.16 -6.11
N SER A 543 -33.18 14.48 -6.07
CA SER A 543 -31.95 15.14 -6.53
C SER A 543 -31.03 15.61 -5.39
N THR A 544 -31.26 15.13 -4.16
CA THR A 544 -30.44 15.50 -3.01
C THR A 544 -29.09 14.82 -3.09
N VAL A 545 -28.02 15.61 -2.96
CA VAL A 545 -26.63 15.13 -2.89
C VAL A 545 -26.20 15.03 -1.44
N SER A 546 -25.56 13.92 -1.09
CA SER A 546 -25.00 13.70 0.25
C SER A 546 -23.52 13.37 0.17
N TYR A 547 -22.69 14.41 0.25
CA TYR A 547 -21.23 14.28 0.23
C TYR A 547 -20.66 13.31 1.27
N GLY A 548 -21.34 13.16 2.42
CA GLY A 548 -20.94 12.18 3.43
C GLY A 548 -21.03 10.75 2.92
N HIS A 549 -22.14 10.39 2.28
CA HIS A 549 -22.31 9.07 1.69
C HIS A 549 -21.42 8.86 0.45
N ASP A 550 -21.18 9.91 -0.35
CA ASP A 550 -20.25 9.82 -1.49
C ASP A 550 -18.84 9.43 -1.00
N ILE A 551 -18.37 10.08 0.07
CA ILE A 551 -17.08 9.78 0.69
C ILE A 551 -17.09 8.36 1.26
N GLU A 552 -18.13 7.99 2.03
CA GLU A 552 -18.25 6.67 2.66
C GLU A 552 -18.33 5.52 1.64
N CYS A 553 -19.03 5.71 0.53
CA CYS A 553 -19.12 4.71 -0.52
C CYS A 553 -17.79 4.54 -1.27
N SER A 554 -17.04 5.64 -1.47
CA SER A 554 -15.79 5.61 -2.26
C SER A 554 -14.71 4.69 -1.69
N TRP A 555 -14.56 4.64 -0.36
CA TRP A 555 -13.61 3.74 0.28
C TRP A 555 -14.22 2.34 0.47
N LEU A 556 -15.50 2.25 0.83
CA LEU A 556 -16.17 0.97 1.07
C LEU A 556 -16.27 0.12 -0.21
N LEU A 557 -16.57 0.70 -1.37
CA LEU A 557 -16.60 -0.03 -2.64
C LEU A 557 -15.23 -0.54 -3.08
N ALA A 558 -14.14 0.14 -2.68
CA ALA A 558 -12.79 -0.34 -2.95
C ALA A 558 -12.35 -1.44 -1.96
N GLU A 559 -12.97 -1.45 -0.78
CA GLU A 559 -12.71 -2.40 0.30
C GLU A 559 -13.49 -3.72 0.12
N ALA A 560 -14.70 -3.65 -0.43
CA ALA A 560 -15.58 -4.76 -0.81
C ALA A 560 -15.06 -5.49 -2.06
#